data_AF-A0A420S1P7-F1
#
_entry.id   AF-A0A420S1P7-F1
#
_cell.length_a   1.000
_cell.length_b   1.000
_cell.length_c   1.000
_cell.angle_alpha   90.00
_cell.angle_beta   90.00
_cell.angle_gamma   90.00
#
_symmetry.space_group_name_H-M   'P 1'
#
loop_
_entity.id
_entity.type
_entity.pdbx_description
1 polymer ?
#
loop_
_entity_poly.entity_id
_entity_poly.type
_entity_poly.pdbx_seq_one_letter_code
_entity_poly.pdbx_strand_id
1 'polypeptide(L)'
;MPVRYTSKDVRPEPLAQELHLYPSGRVAKNRFLKSPMAESLASWDPEIISKRGIPTDEWGEGKNNFGIVVTGNIDIDLNSVGAAASPGIPVDAPFEGERFEKFKQLAAAAKKDGSLFLAQVNHPGRQVPYKFNPVAISASDVQLGKSLTGL
;
A
#
# COMPACT_ATOMS: atom_id res chain seq x y z
N MET A 1 -21.38 19.27 16.99
CA MET A 1 -20.97 19.15 15.57
C MET A 1 -19.56 19.70 15.43
N PRO A 2 -18.66 19.06 14.67
CA PRO A 2 -17.33 19.63 14.43
C PRO A 2 -17.45 20.98 13.71
N VAL A 3 -16.59 21.93 14.09
CA VAL A 3 -16.52 23.25 13.44
C VAL A 3 -16.10 23.06 11.98
N ARG A 4 -16.89 23.58 11.04
CA ARG A 4 -16.52 23.60 9.64
C ARG A 4 -15.73 24.88 9.35
N TYR A 5 -14.55 24.73 8.80
CA TYR A 5 -13.74 25.85 8.31
C TYR A 5 -14.02 26.06 6.83
N THR A 6 -14.33 27.29 6.43
CA THR A 6 -14.51 27.66 5.02
C THR A 6 -13.21 28.19 4.47
N SER A 7 -12.77 27.68 3.32
CA SER A 7 -11.66 28.27 2.56
C SER A 7 -12.18 29.36 1.63
N LYS A 8 -11.29 30.30 1.26
CA LYS A 8 -11.55 31.19 0.11
C LYS A 8 -11.57 30.36 -1.17
N ASP A 9 -12.36 30.78 -2.14
CA ASP A 9 -12.27 30.22 -3.49
C ASP A 9 -10.89 30.58 -4.06
N VAL A 10 -10.07 29.56 -4.23
CA VAL A 10 -8.75 29.65 -4.85
C VAL A 10 -8.76 28.83 -6.13
N ARG A 11 -7.98 29.26 -7.11
CA ARG A 11 -7.94 28.57 -8.39
C ARG A 11 -7.18 27.22 -8.28
N PRO A 12 -7.67 26.12 -8.87
CA PRO A 12 -7.12 24.79 -8.66
C PRO A 12 -5.96 24.42 -9.61
N GLU A 13 -5.60 25.28 -10.57
CA GLU A 13 -4.56 24.98 -11.57
C GLU A 13 -3.21 24.58 -10.99
N PRO A 14 -2.76 25.08 -9.82
CA PRO A 14 -1.53 24.58 -9.19
C PRO A 14 -1.52 23.07 -8.92
N LEU A 15 -2.69 22.43 -8.76
CA LEU A 15 -2.78 20.98 -8.58
C LEU A 15 -2.44 20.21 -9.86
N ALA A 16 -2.67 20.80 -11.03
CA ALA A 16 -2.38 20.19 -12.32
C ALA A 16 -0.92 20.38 -12.78
N GLN A 17 -0.14 21.20 -12.08
CA GLN A 17 1.27 21.46 -12.40
C GLN A 17 2.17 20.33 -11.90
N GLU A 18 3.28 20.11 -12.60
CA GLU A 18 4.31 19.17 -12.20
C GLU A 18 4.83 19.46 -10.77
N LEU A 19 5.25 18.38 -10.10
CA LEU A 19 5.89 18.44 -8.80
C LEU A 19 7.28 17.80 -8.89
N HIS A 20 8.31 18.61 -8.72
CA HIS A 20 9.69 18.16 -8.63
C HIS A 20 10.01 17.73 -7.21
N LEU A 21 10.39 16.48 -7.03
CA LEU A 21 10.75 15.90 -5.74
C LEU A 21 12.25 15.98 -5.53
N TYR A 22 12.66 16.71 -4.50
CA TYR A 22 14.05 16.81 -4.06
C TYR A 22 14.23 15.99 -2.77
N PRO A 23 15.38 15.29 -2.59
CA PRO A 23 16.57 15.27 -3.45
C PRO A 23 16.52 14.21 -4.58
N SER A 24 15.45 13.44 -4.73
CA SER A 24 15.41 12.29 -5.65
C SER A 24 15.47 12.64 -7.14
N GLY A 25 15.17 13.90 -7.52
CA GLY A 25 15.12 14.37 -8.89
C GLY A 25 13.93 13.84 -9.69
N ARG A 26 13.00 13.10 -9.05
CA ARG A 26 11.80 12.57 -9.70
C ARG A 26 10.78 13.68 -9.92
N VAL A 27 10.03 13.59 -11.01
CA VAL A 27 8.97 14.54 -11.35
C VAL A 27 7.65 13.79 -11.41
N ALA A 28 6.66 14.24 -10.64
CA ALA A 28 5.29 13.80 -10.77
C ALA A 28 4.57 14.73 -11.75
N LYS A 29 3.80 14.17 -12.70
CA LYS A 29 3.10 14.93 -13.74
C LYS A 29 2.05 15.92 -13.23
N ASN A 30 1.60 15.76 -11.99
CA ASN A 30 0.71 16.68 -11.28
C ASN A 30 0.77 16.44 -9.76
N ARG A 31 0.02 17.21 -8.98
CA ARG A 31 0.01 17.13 -7.51
C ARG A 31 -1.10 16.26 -6.93
N PHE A 32 -1.75 15.44 -7.75
CA PHE A 32 -2.72 14.46 -7.28
C PHE A 32 -2.00 13.19 -6.83
N LEU A 33 -2.25 12.80 -5.58
CA LEU A 33 -1.71 11.58 -4.99
C LEU A 33 -2.86 10.64 -4.66
N LYS A 34 -2.80 9.40 -5.16
CA LYS A 34 -3.62 8.31 -4.63
C LYS A 34 -2.97 7.81 -3.34
N SER A 35 -3.68 8.00 -2.23
CA SER A 35 -3.27 7.56 -0.90
C SER A 35 -3.09 6.05 -0.87
N PRO A 36 -2.25 5.51 0.02
CA PRO A 36 -2.29 4.08 0.30
C PRO A 36 -3.69 3.65 0.74
N MET A 37 -4.15 2.53 0.19
CA MET A 37 -5.48 1.96 0.46
C MET A 37 -5.30 0.45 0.66
N ALA A 38 -6.05 -0.17 1.56
CA ALA A 38 -6.01 -1.62 1.73
C ALA A 38 -7.04 -2.25 0.78
N GLU A 39 -6.66 -2.51 -0.47
CA GLU A 39 -7.61 -2.96 -1.50
C GLU A 39 -7.97 -4.45 -1.44
N SER A 40 -7.21 -5.27 -0.70
CA SER A 40 -7.43 -6.72 -0.58
C SER A 40 -7.44 -7.46 -1.93
N LEU A 41 -6.58 -7.05 -2.86
CA LEU A 41 -6.46 -7.58 -4.24
C LEU A 41 -5.21 -8.45 -4.44
N ALA A 42 -4.75 -9.13 -3.39
CA ALA A 42 -3.68 -10.11 -3.48
C ALA A 42 -4.17 -11.51 -3.11
N SER A 43 -3.43 -12.53 -3.50
CA SER A 43 -3.72 -13.91 -3.16
C SER A 43 -3.78 -14.13 -1.65
N TRP A 44 -4.62 -15.06 -1.21
CA TRP A 44 -4.72 -15.45 0.19
C TRP A 44 -4.90 -16.97 0.29
N ASP A 45 -4.13 -17.57 1.19
CA ASP A 45 -4.24 -18.99 1.54
C ASP A 45 -4.19 -19.11 3.07
N PRO A 46 -5.20 -19.73 3.71
CA PRO A 46 -5.23 -19.85 5.17
C PRO A 46 -4.11 -20.73 5.72
N GLU A 47 -3.59 -21.67 4.94
CA GLU A 47 -2.64 -22.70 5.41
C GLU A 47 -1.24 -22.48 4.84
N ILE A 48 -1.13 -22.18 3.53
CA ILE A 48 0.15 -22.09 2.82
C ILE A 48 0.62 -20.63 2.76
N ILE A 49 1.43 -20.23 3.74
CA ILE A 49 1.92 -18.84 3.90
C ILE A 49 2.62 -18.31 2.64
N SER A 50 3.39 -19.13 1.93
CA SER A 50 4.12 -18.72 0.72
C SER A 50 3.21 -18.34 -0.45
N LYS A 51 1.93 -18.76 -0.43
CA LYS A 51 0.92 -18.40 -1.44
C LYS A 51 0.17 -17.10 -1.11
N ARG A 52 0.46 -16.43 0.00
CA ARG A 52 -0.19 -15.16 0.39
C ARG A 52 0.47 -13.97 -0.31
N GLY A 53 -0.31 -12.94 -0.62
CA GLY A 53 0.18 -11.62 -0.99
C GLY A 53 0.77 -11.50 -2.41
N ILE A 54 0.45 -12.41 -3.32
CA ILE A 54 0.79 -12.29 -4.74
C ILE A 54 -0.27 -11.41 -5.41
N PRO A 55 0.10 -10.29 -6.06
CA PRO A 55 -0.86 -9.41 -6.76
C PRO A 55 -1.72 -10.16 -7.79
N THR A 56 -3.01 -9.81 -7.87
CA THR A 56 -3.88 -10.24 -8.97
C THR A 56 -3.70 -9.34 -10.20
N ASP A 57 -4.16 -9.81 -11.36
CA ASP A 57 -4.05 -9.05 -12.62
C ASP A 57 -4.92 -7.79 -12.65
N GLU A 58 -6.00 -7.78 -11.88
CA GLU A 58 -6.95 -6.66 -11.76
C GLU A 58 -6.31 -5.44 -11.06
N TRP A 59 -5.23 -5.66 -10.30
CA TRP A 59 -4.67 -4.60 -9.47
C TRP A 59 -3.77 -3.66 -10.28
N GLY A 60 -4.14 -2.38 -10.28
CA GLY A 60 -3.44 -1.35 -11.05
C GLY A 60 -3.94 -1.22 -12.49
N GLU A 61 -5.01 -1.93 -12.87
CA GLU A 61 -5.69 -1.72 -14.14
C GLU A 61 -6.49 -0.40 -14.15
N GLY A 62 -6.72 0.11 -15.36
CA GLY A 62 -7.52 1.29 -15.59
C GLY A 62 -6.71 2.57 -15.83
N LYS A 63 -7.33 3.49 -16.56
CA LYS A 63 -6.73 4.79 -16.85
C LYS A 63 -6.76 5.67 -15.60
N ASN A 64 -5.63 6.23 -15.21
CA ASN A 64 -5.56 7.15 -14.09
C ASN A 64 -4.82 8.45 -14.45
N ASN A 65 -5.10 9.52 -13.69
CA ASN A 65 -4.43 10.81 -13.88
C ASN A 65 -3.70 11.30 -12.62
N PHE A 66 -3.28 10.39 -11.74
CA PHE A 66 -2.51 10.75 -10.55
C PHE A 66 -1.07 11.06 -10.92
N GLY A 67 -0.46 12.05 -10.28
CA GLY A 67 0.98 12.28 -10.35
C GLY A 67 1.74 11.21 -9.58
N ILE A 68 1.18 10.77 -8.46
CA ILE A 68 1.77 9.77 -7.56
C ILE A 68 0.71 8.76 -7.16
N VAL A 69 1.06 7.49 -7.23
CA VAL A 69 0.25 6.37 -6.74
C VAL A 69 1.05 5.65 -5.67
N VAL A 70 0.47 5.50 -4.48
CA VAL A 70 1.05 4.67 -3.43
C VAL A 70 0.27 3.36 -3.35
N THR A 71 0.98 2.23 -3.29
CA THR A 71 0.36 0.90 -3.10
C THR A 71 -0.40 0.84 -1.78
N GLY A 72 -1.27 -0.14 -1.60
CA GLY A 72 -1.58 -0.62 -0.25
C GLY A 72 -0.34 -1.15 0.47
N ASN A 73 -0.53 -1.54 1.74
CA ASN A 73 0.52 -2.15 2.56
C ASN A 73 1.14 -3.35 1.84
N ILE A 74 2.43 -3.27 1.52
CA ILE A 74 3.24 -4.42 1.11
C ILE A 74 3.87 -5.01 2.35
N ASP A 75 3.33 -6.14 2.81
CA ASP A 75 3.79 -6.83 4.00
C ASP A 75 5.13 -7.53 3.76
N ILE A 76 6.08 -7.33 4.68
CA ILE A 76 7.41 -7.98 4.63
C ILE A 76 7.49 -9.29 5.42
N ASP A 77 6.44 -9.62 6.18
CA ASP A 77 6.26 -10.89 6.88
C ASP A 77 4.85 -11.42 6.61
N LEU A 78 4.77 -12.52 5.87
CA LEU A 78 3.50 -13.14 5.48
C LEU A 78 2.82 -13.91 6.63
N ASN A 79 3.51 -14.13 7.75
CA ASN A 79 2.92 -14.63 8.99
C ASN A 79 2.21 -13.51 9.75
N SER A 80 2.80 -12.32 9.77
CA SER A 80 2.31 -11.17 10.53
C SER A 80 1.69 -10.13 9.61
N VAL A 81 0.54 -10.45 9.02
CA VAL A 81 -0.20 -9.53 8.14
C VAL A 81 -1.24 -8.72 8.92
N GLY A 82 -1.51 -7.48 8.50
CA GLY A 82 -2.57 -6.66 9.10
C GLY A 82 -3.97 -7.05 8.61
N ALA A 83 -4.08 -7.49 7.36
CA ALA A 83 -5.32 -7.90 6.72
C ALA A 83 -5.07 -9.03 5.71
N ALA A 84 -6.05 -9.92 5.55
CA ALA A 84 -6.01 -10.95 4.51
C ALA A 84 -5.98 -10.30 3.10
N ALA A 85 -5.42 -11.02 2.13
CA ALA A 85 -5.29 -10.55 0.74
C ALA A 85 -4.53 -9.20 0.60
N SER A 86 -3.71 -8.83 1.59
CA SER A 86 -2.73 -7.74 1.45
C SER A 86 -1.54 -8.25 0.63
N PRO A 87 -1.00 -7.43 -0.28
CA PRO A 87 0.17 -7.79 -1.05
C PRO A 87 1.39 -7.92 -0.14
N GLY A 88 2.35 -8.75 -0.51
CA GLY A 88 3.53 -8.96 0.32
C GLY A 88 4.76 -9.39 -0.46
N ILE A 89 5.91 -8.93 0.00
CA ILE A 89 7.24 -9.30 -0.51
C ILE A 89 8.05 -9.65 0.73
N PRO A 90 8.10 -10.94 1.14
CA PRO A 90 8.90 -11.33 2.29
C PRO A 90 10.40 -11.09 2.01
N VAL A 91 11.17 -10.91 3.07
CA VAL A 91 12.60 -10.52 2.99
C VAL A 91 13.47 -11.51 2.20
N ASP A 92 13.06 -12.76 2.14
CA ASP A 92 13.72 -13.87 1.44
C ASP A 92 13.09 -14.16 0.07
N ALA A 93 12.14 -13.33 -0.40
CA ALA A 93 11.53 -13.49 -1.71
C ALA A 93 12.60 -13.40 -2.82
N PRO A 94 12.66 -14.38 -3.72
CA PRO A 94 13.61 -14.33 -4.83
C PRO A 94 13.20 -13.24 -5.84
N PHE A 95 14.19 -12.73 -6.59
CA PHE A 95 13.98 -11.82 -7.72
C PHE A 95 13.54 -12.56 -9.00
N GLU A 96 12.75 -13.62 -8.84
CA GLU A 96 12.23 -14.47 -9.91
C GLU A 96 10.94 -15.18 -9.47
N GLY A 97 10.32 -15.92 -10.38
CA GLY A 97 9.09 -16.66 -10.12
C GLY A 97 7.83 -15.79 -10.11
N GLU A 98 6.70 -16.42 -9.76
CA GLU A 98 5.36 -15.84 -9.90
C GLU A 98 5.22 -14.50 -9.17
N ARG A 99 5.64 -14.44 -7.90
CA ARG A 99 5.53 -13.22 -7.08
C ARG A 99 6.27 -12.05 -7.75
N PHE A 100 7.52 -12.26 -8.15
CA PHE A 100 8.33 -11.22 -8.77
C PHE A 100 7.71 -10.72 -10.07
N GLU A 101 7.25 -11.63 -10.93
CA GLU A 101 6.60 -11.26 -12.20
C GLU A 101 5.27 -10.54 -11.99
N LYS A 102 4.45 -10.94 -11.00
CA LYS A 102 3.19 -10.25 -10.68
C LYS A 102 3.43 -8.84 -10.13
N PHE A 103 4.43 -8.62 -9.28
CA PHE A 103 4.79 -7.26 -8.85
C PHE A 103 5.37 -6.41 -9.98
N LYS A 104 6.12 -6.99 -10.92
CA LYS A 104 6.56 -6.29 -12.14
C LYS A 104 5.39 -5.87 -13.01
N GLN A 105 4.41 -6.75 -13.21
CA GLN A 105 3.20 -6.45 -13.97
C GLN A 105 2.40 -5.33 -13.32
N LEU A 106 2.16 -5.40 -12.01
CA LEU A 106 1.53 -4.32 -11.23
C LEU A 106 2.27 -2.98 -11.40
N ALA A 107 3.59 -2.97 -11.24
CA ALA A 107 4.38 -1.75 -11.38
C ALA A 107 4.33 -1.17 -12.80
N ALA A 108 4.31 -2.02 -13.83
CA ALA A 108 4.17 -1.59 -15.22
C ALA A 108 2.77 -0.99 -15.49
N ALA A 109 1.71 -1.65 -15.00
CA ALA A 109 0.33 -1.19 -15.15
C ALA A 109 0.12 0.17 -14.44
N ALA A 110 0.53 0.28 -13.17
CA ALA A 110 0.35 1.50 -12.38
C ALA A 110 1.08 2.72 -12.96
N LYS A 111 2.21 2.51 -13.65
CA LYS A 111 3.02 3.56 -14.27
C LYS A 111 2.64 3.90 -15.71
N LYS A 112 1.75 3.12 -16.34
CA LYS A 112 1.41 3.22 -17.78
C LYS A 112 1.01 4.63 -18.21
N ASP A 113 0.31 5.36 -17.34
CA ASP A 113 -0.16 6.72 -17.61
C ASP A 113 0.80 7.83 -17.12
N GLY A 114 2.04 7.51 -16.77
CA GLY A 114 3.06 8.48 -16.36
C GLY A 114 3.07 8.85 -14.87
N SER A 115 2.40 8.05 -14.03
CA SER A 115 2.40 8.21 -12.58
C SER A 115 3.71 7.70 -11.97
N LEU A 116 4.21 8.38 -10.93
CA LEU A 116 5.19 7.75 -10.03
C LEU A 116 4.47 6.69 -9.20
N PHE A 117 5.12 5.55 -8.97
CA PHE A 117 4.57 4.45 -8.20
C PHE A 117 5.46 4.14 -7.00
N LEU A 118 4.91 4.25 -5.79
CA LEU A 118 5.63 4.06 -4.53
C LEU A 118 5.06 2.86 -3.78
N ALA A 119 5.94 1.96 -3.38
CA ALA A 119 5.63 0.84 -2.49
C ALA A 119 5.54 1.33 -1.03
N GLN A 120 4.39 1.11 -0.37
CA GLN A 120 4.26 1.28 1.08
C GLN A 120 4.69 -0.01 1.78
N VAL A 121 5.95 -0.09 2.21
CA VAL A 121 6.45 -1.23 2.97
C VAL A 121 5.84 -1.24 4.38
N ASN A 122 5.35 -2.38 4.82
CA ASN A 122 4.58 -2.50 6.07
C ASN A 122 4.99 -3.71 6.92
N HIS A 123 4.89 -3.54 8.24
CA HIS A 123 4.80 -4.61 9.22
C HIS A 123 3.87 -4.14 10.35
N PRO A 124 2.76 -4.86 10.67
CA PRO A 124 1.72 -4.37 11.58
C PRO A 124 2.17 -4.34 13.05
N GLY A 125 3.22 -5.09 13.39
CA GLY A 125 3.71 -5.19 14.77
C GLY A 125 2.60 -5.64 15.72
N ARG A 126 2.34 -4.88 16.78
CA ARG A 126 1.28 -5.19 17.77
C ARG A 126 -0.15 -5.09 17.24
N GLN A 127 -0.36 -4.56 16.03
CA GLN A 127 -1.67 -4.52 15.38
C GLN A 127 -2.02 -5.83 14.66
N VAL A 128 -1.11 -6.82 14.64
CA VAL A 128 -1.40 -8.11 14.00
C VAL A 128 -2.61 -8.77 14.68
N PRO A 129 -3.65 -9.15 13.91
CA PRO A 129 -4.75 -9.94 14.42
C PRO A 129 -4.27 -11.29 14.98
N TYR A 130 -4.76 -11.67 16.16
CA TYR A 130 -4.42 -12.95 16.81
C TYR A 130 -4.64 -14.17 15.90
N LYS A 131 -5.66 -14.11 15.03
CA LYS A 131 -5.97 -15.17 14.04
C LYS A 131 -4.88 -15.37 12.97
N PHE A 132 -4.04 -14.37 12.73
CA PHE A 132 -2.95 -14.46 11.75
C PHE A 132 -1.63 -14.83 12.42
N ASN A 133 -1.32 -14.20 13.56
CA ASN A 133 -0.18 -14.56 14.38
C ASN A 133 -0.50 -14.34 15.87
N PRO A 134 -0.43 -15.38 16.74
CA PRO A 134 -0.67 -15.22 18.17
C PRO A 134 0.47 -14.48 18.89
N VAL A 135 1.66 -14.39 18.29
CA VAL A 135 2.84 -13.73 18.87
C VAL A 135 3.23 -12.52 18.02
N ALA A 136 2.81 -11.34 18.46
CA ALA A 136 3.13 -10.08 17.80
C ALA A 136 4.54 -9.60 18.15
N ILE A 137 5.33 -9.23 17.14
CA ILE A 137 6.59 -8.52 17.35
C ILE A 137 6.27 -7.03 17.60
N SER A 138 6.76 -6.47 18.71
CA SER A 138 6.61 -5.04 19.00
C SER A 138 7.76 -4.50 19.83
N ALA A 139 7.81 -3.17 19.97
CA ALA A 139 8.79 -2.48 20.79
C ALA A 139 8.60 -2.68 22.31
N SER A 140 7.44 -3.20 22.74
CA SER A 140 7.09 -3.44 24.15
C SER A 140 6.00 -4.51 24.25
N ASP A 141 5.81 -5.08 25.44
CA ASP A 141 4.73 -6.00 25.80
C ASP A 141 3.38 -5.33 26.12
N VAL A 142 3.27 -4.01 25.88
CA VAL A 142 2.03 -3.24 26.10
C VAL A 142 1.02 -3.46 24.96
N GLN A 143 -0.11 -4.10 25.30
CA GLN A 143 -1.21 -4.34 24.37
C GLN A 143 -1.90 -3.04 23.95
N LEU A 144 -2.42 -3.02 22.71
CA LEU A 144 -3.30 -1.93 22.28
C LEU A 144 -4.53 -1.87 23.18
N GLY A 145 -4.84 -0.68 23.69
CA GLY A 145 -6.10 -0.45 24.38
C GLY A 145 -7.27 -0.82 23.47
N LYS A 146 -8.44 -1.12 24.05
CA LYS A 146 -9.66 -1.35 23.27
C LYS A 146 -9.96 -0.09 22.44
N SER A 147 -9.64 -0.13 21.14
CA SER A 147 -10.07 0.89 20.20
C SER A 147 -11.57 0.76 19.97
N LEU A 148 -12.29 1.88 19.94
CA LEU A 148 -13.72 1.98 19.61
C LEU A 148 -14.06 1.58 18.17
N THR A 149 -13.05 1.29 17.34
CA THR A 149 -13.23 0.71 16.02
C THR A 149 -12.66 -0.70 16.03
N GLY A 150 -13.50 -1.67 16.42
CA GLY A 150 -13.24 -3.08 16.17
C GLY A 150 -13.29 -3.33 14.66
N LEU A 151 -12.13 -3.59 14.08
CA LEU A 151 -11.97 -4.38 12.86
C LEU A 151 -11.07 -5.56 13.23
#